data_AF-A0A059CKV4-F1
#
_entry.id   AF-A0A059CKV4-F1
#
_cell.length_a   1.000
_cell.length_b   1.000
_cell.length_c   1.000
_cell.angle_alpha   90.00
_cell.angle_beta   90.00
_cell.angle_gamma   90.00
#
_symmetry.space_group_name_H-M   'P 1'
#
loop_
_entity.id
_entity.type
_entity.pdbx_description
1 polymer ?
#
loop_
_entity_poly.entity_id
_entity_poly.type
_entity_poly.pdbx_seq_one_letter_code
_entity_poly.pdbx_strand_id
1 'polypeptide(L)'
;MTVVAEDFPGDMAADHEPRRSISQWSIFRVPTHIRQIDARAYNPRVISIGPFHRNQPALRAMEAQKMRFYDRLMERMAYEDRDVGIKTAMRKLEPDARRCYSDEFEDISTDDFVEMMVRDGCFIVELLKLSYESNQDEEGQFVEEPIFATRWMLPSITRDLLMLENQLPMFVLQEIYNLTTFDTDAVPLNKLALLFMEPLSPQKGQYDETKLEDKGEHHHLLALFHASFIPSDIQPLRMDRGARWNREDHFPGKLWVHEAKRLRRAGIRFKYNPGSLLNIEFSNRELKIPTLFIDEWTGPLLRNLLAYEQCNSFALPYITCYAIFLNSIVEDLKDMEILQNAGIIYQSVDEDEEVVDLINSLTKELVFDMHDMSDCFIADQIEDINKFCKSWQSKCIYQLSHCANILSSLLPFR
;
A
#
# COMPACT_ATOMS: atom_id res chain seq x y z
N MET A 1 -36.07 -42.79 46.94
CA MET A 1 -34.79 -42.74 47.65
C MET A 1 -33.78 -42.08 46.74
N THR A 2 -33.43 -40.86 47.12
CA THR A 2 -32.33 -40.02 46.65
C THR A 2 -30.98 -40.66 46.96
N VAL A 3 -30.02 -40.63 46.01
CA VAL A 3 -28.56 -40.40 46.20
C VAL A 3 -28.05 -39.95 44.80
N VAL A 4 -27.88 -38.67 44.50
CA VAL A 4 -26.76 -37.72 44.80
C VAL A 4 -25.50 -38.00 43.96
N ALA A 5 -25.05 -36.93 43.31
CA ALA A 5 -23.92 -36.77 42.42
C ALA A 5 -22.55 -36.84 43.11
N GLU A 6 -21.51 -37.17 42.36
CA GLU A 6 -20.15 -36.69 42.61
C GLU A 6 -19.52 -36.24 41.28
N ASP A 7 -19.28 -34.93 41.18
CA ASP A 7 -18.39 -34.27 40.23
C ASP A 7 -16.92 -34.47 40.65
N PHE A 8 -16.03 -34.71 39.69
CA PHE A 8 -14.67 -34.17 39.73
C PHE A 8 -14.20 -33.82 38.31
N PRO A 9 -13.62 -32.64 38.08
CA PRO A 9 -13.21 -32.17 36.75
C PRO A 9 -11.82 -32.71 36.40
N GLY A 10 -11.71 -33.34 35.24
CA GLY A 10 -10.42 -33.63 34.61
C GLY A 10 -10.02 -32.47 33.72
N ASP A 11 -9.07 -31.66 34.18
CA ASP A 11 -8.28 -30.76 33.34
C ASP A 11 -7.70 -31.56 32.17
N MET A 12 -8.28 -31.39 30.99
CA MET A 12 -7.59 -31.64 29.73
C MET A 12 -7.12 -30.29 29.22
N ALA A 13 -5.90 -29.94 29.63
CA ALA A 13 -5.10 -28.94 28.93
C ALA A 13 -5.08 -29.33 27.44
N ALA A 14 -5.82 -28.57 26.64
CA ALA A 14 -5.69 -28.64 25.21
C ALA A 14 -4.29 -28.11 24.88
N ASP A 15 -3.38 -29.01 24.57
CA ASP A 15 -2.13 -28.68 23.89
C ASP A 15 -2.50 -27.94 22.60
N HIS A 16 -2.45 -26.60 22.66
CA HIS A 16 -2.43 -25.75 21.48
C HIS A 16 -1.07 -25.93 20.82
N GLU A 17 -0.92 -27.02 20.07
CA GLU A 17 0.06 -27.01 18.97
C GLU A 17 -0.32 -25.82 18.05
N PRO A 18 0.60 -24.89 17.79
CA PRO A 18 0.33 -23.83 16.82
C PRO A 18 0.06 -24.50 15.48
N ARG A 19 -1.11 -24.23 14.90
CA ARG A 19 -1.46 -24.62 13.54
C ARG A 19 -0.25 -24.31 12.65
N ARG A 20 0.37 -25.34 12.07
CA ARG A 20 1.44 -25.18 11.09
C ARG A 20 0.95 -24.23 10.01
N SER A 21 1.48 -23.01 10.03
CA SER A 21 1.25 -22.00 9.00
C SER A 21 1.56 -22.63 7.65
N ILE A 22 0.58 -22.62 6.74
CA ILE A 22 0.82 -23.00 5.35
C ILE A 22 1.89 -22.02 4.85
N SER A 23 3.05 -22.54 4.45
CA SER A 23 4.13 -21.73 3.88
C SER A 23 3.60 -20.99 2.66
N GLN A 24 3.33 -19.70 2.80
CA GLN A 24 2.76 -18.90 1.74
C GLN A 24 3.65 -17.70 1.49
N TRP A 25 3.97 -17.53 0.21
CA TRP A 25 4.68 -16.37 -0.29
C TRP A 25 3.92 -15.11 0.07
N SER A 26 4.68 -14.09 0.45
CA SER A 26 4.17 -12.75 0.73
C SER A 26 4.93 -11.67 -0.03
N ILE A 27 6.14 -11.98 -0.50
CA ILE A 27 6.99 -11.11 -1.31
C ILE A 27 7.12 -11.75 -2.70
N PHE A 28 6.51 -11.13 -3.71
CA PHE A 28 6.37 -11.72 -5.03
C PHE A 28 7.26 -11.04 -6.06
N ARG A 29 7.80 -11.83 -6.98
CA ARG A 29 8.23 -11.31 -8.27
C ARG A 29 6.99 -10.88 -9.05
N VAL A 30 6.98 -9.63 -9.50
CA VAL A 30 5.91 -9.07 -10.31
C VAL A 30 5.82 -9.84 -11.62
N PRO A 31 4.64 -10.38 -11.97
CA PRO A 31 4.44 -11.11 -13.22
C PRO A 31 4.88 -10.31 -14.45
N THR A 32 5.49 -11.01 -15.42
CA THR A 32 6.11 -10.38 -16.60
C THR A 32 5.16 -9.50 -17.39
N HIS A 33 3.89 -9.91 -17.55
CA HIS A 33 2.88 -9.16 -18.30
C HIS A 33 2.50 -7.84 -17.60
N ILE A 34 2.35 -7.84 -16.27
CA ILE A 34 2.17 -6.63 -15.46
C ILE A 34 3.41 -5.72 -15.55
N ARG A 35 4.61 -6.31 -15.44
CA ARG A 35 5.88 -5.56 -15.52
C ARG A 35 6.06 -4.86 -16.86
N GLN A 36 5.62 -5.47 -17.97
CA GLN A 36 5.79 -4.91 -19.32
C GLN A 36 5.02 -3.61 -19.54
N ILE A 37 3.98 -3.33 -18.74
CA ILE A 37 3.24 -2.06 -18.82
C ILE A 37 4.14 -0.89 -18.40
N ASP A 38 4.89 -1.04 -17.31
CA ASP A 38 5.87 -0.05 -16.86
C ASP A 38 6.95 -0.70 -15.99
N ALA A 39 8.04 -1.14 -16.63
CA ALA A 39 9.14 -1.79 -15.93
C ALA A 39 9.85 -0.86 -14.93
N ARG A 40 9.76 0.47 -15.11
CA ARG A 40 10.41 1.45 -14.23
C ARG A 40 9.78 1.50 -12.84
N ALA A 41 8.52 1.07 -12.72
CA ALA A 41 7.82 1.03 -11.44
C ALA A 41 8.36 -0.04 -10.48
N TYR A 42 9.06 -1.06 -11.01
CA TYR A 42 9.48 -2.25 -10.27
C TYR A 42 11.01 -2.41 -10.20
N ASN A 43 11.76 -1.41 -10.67
CA ASN A 43 13.22 -1.42 -10.62
C ASN A 43 13.68 -0.38 -9.57
N PRO A 44 14.32 -0.80 -8.48
CA PRO A 44 14.88 0.13 -7.49
C PRO A 44 15.85 1.11 -8.14
N ARG A 45 15.89 2.36 -7.67
CA ARG A 45 16.80 3.38 -8.24
C ARG A 45 18.07 3.54 -7.42
N VAL A 46 18.03 3.28 -6.13
CA VAL A 46 19.09 3.67 -5.20
C VAL A 46 19.49 2.53 -4.27
N ILE A 47 18.53 1.74 -3.76
CA ILE A 47 18.82 0.71 -2.76
C ILE A 47 18.18 -0.64 -3.09
N SER A 48 18.99 -1.70 -2.99
CA SER A 48 18.50 -3.07 -2.97
C SER A 48 18.26 -3.52 -1.53
N ILE A 49 17.11 -4.13 -1.30
CA ILE A 49 16.70 -4.78 -0.06
C ILE A 49 16.21 -6.18 -0.39
N GLY A 50 16.77 -7.16 0.30
CA GLY A 50 16.44 -8.56 0.06
C GLY A 50 17.04 -9.11 -1.25
N PRO A 51 16.63 -10.33 -1.63
CA PRO A 51 17.37 -11.14 -2.61
C PRO A 51 17.08 -10.79 -4.08
N PHE A 52 15.90 -10.27 -4.43
CA PHE A 52 15.47 -10.07 -5.83
C PHE A 52 16.37 -9.12 -6.63
N HIS A 53 16.86 -8.06 -6.00
CA HIS A 53 17.71 -7.04 -6.62
C HIS A 53 19.17 -7.12 -6.16
N ARG A 54 19.53 -8.22 -5.47
CA ARG A 54 20.87 -8.40 -4.91
C ARG A 54 21.93 -8.33 -6.01
N ASN A 55 23.08 -7.73 -5.67
CA ASN A 55 24.27 -7.62 -6.53
C ASN A 55 24.11 -6.81 -7.83
N GLN A 56 22.97 -6.14 -8.03
CA GLN A 56 22.78 -5.27 -9.20
C GLN A 56 23.82 -4.14 -9.21
N PRO A 57 24.63 -4.00 -10.29
CA PRO A 57 25.73 -3.04 -10.32
C PRO A 57 25.31 -1.59 -10.03
N ALA A 58 24.12 -1.20 -10.49
CA ALA A 58 23.57 0.14 -10.31
C ALA A 58 23.27 0.50 -8.84
N LEU A 59 23.06 -0.50 -7.97
CA LEU A 59 22.64 -0.31 -6.58
C LEU A 59 23.79 -0.46 -5.57
N ARG A 60 24.99 -0.81 -6.04
CA ARG A 60 26.16 -1.09 -5.17
C ARG A 60 26.60 0.11 -4.33
N ALA A 61 26.38 1.33 -4.80
CA ALA A 61 26.78 2.53 -4.08
C ALA A 61 26.15 2.61 -2.68
N MET A 62 24.90 2.12 -2.54
CA MET A 62 24.18 2.17 -1.27
C MET A 62 24.58 1.04 -0.30
N GLU A 63 25.26 -0.01 -0.77
CA GLU A 63 25.80 -1.07 0.11
C GLU A 63 26.80 -0.51 1.13
N ALA A 64 27.61 0.48 0.74
CA ALA A 64 28.53 1.14 1.65
C ALA A 64 27.81 1.93 2.76
N GLN A 65 26.65 2.54 2.44
CA GLN A 65 25.83 3.23 3.45
C GLN A 65 25.16 2.23 4.39
N LYS A 66 24.65 1.10 3.87
CA LYS A 66 24.12 0.01 4.71
C LYS A 66 25.17 -0.50 5.69
N MET A 67 26.41 -0.69 5.23
CA MET A 67 27.54 -1.06 6.09
C MET A 67 27.84 0.01 7.14
N ARG A 68 27.86 1.30 6.77
CA ARG A 68 28.08 2.39 7.73
C ARG A 68 27.03 2.41 8.84
N PHE A 69 25.76 2.21 8.49
CA PHE A 69 24.66 2.14 9.45
C PHE A 69 24.79 0.92 10.36
N TYR A 70 25.18 -0.22 9.80
CA TYR A 70 25.47 -1.43 10.58
C TYR A 70 26.63 -1.22 11.57
N ASP A 71 27.77 -0.69 11.10
CA ASP A 71 28.95 -0.46 11.94
C ASP A 71 28.62 0.51 13.08
N ARG A 72 27.95 1.62 12.78
CA ARG A 72 27.51 2.60 13.78
C ARG A 72 26.56 2.00 14.81
N LEU A 73 25.62 1.16 14.36
CA LEU A 73 24.75 0.42 15.26
C LEU A 73 25.58 -0.49 16.17
N MET A 74 26.49 -1.30 15.60
CA MET A 74 27.33 -2.22 16.39
C MET A 74 28.24 -1.49 17.38
N GLU A 75 28.78 -0.32 17.03
CA GLU A 75 29.58 0.52 17.93
C GLU A 75 28.76 1.01 19.13
N ARG A 76 27.53 1.49 18.89
CA ARG A 76 26.59 1.88 19.96
C ARG A 76 26.28 0.69 20.88
N MET A 77 26.00 -0.46 20.29
CA MET A 77 25.73 -1.70 21.02
C MET A 77 26.90 -2.16 21.89
N ALA A 78 28.12 -2.08 21.36
CA ALA A 78 29.34 -2.43 22.08
C ALA A 78 29.64 -1.45 23.22
N TYR A 79 29.41 -0.15 23.01
CA TYR A 79 29.55 0.87 24.06
C TYR A 79 28.60 0.62 25.23
N GLU A 80 27.41 0.09 24.96
CA GLU A 80 26.42 -0.31 25.96
C GLU A 80 26.65 -1.71 26.56
N ASP A 81 27.79 -2.36 26.23
CA ASP A 81 28.16 -3.73 26.64
C ASP A 81 27.10 -4.79 26.30
N ARG A 82 26.47 -4.66 25.12
CA ARG A 82 25.39 -5.53 24.65
C ARG A 82 25.89 -6.50 23.58
N ASP A 83 25.87 -7.80 23.88
CA ASP A 83 25.91 -8.83 22.85
C ASP A 83 24.49 -9.09 22.32
N VAL A 84 24.28 -8.70 21.07
CA VAL A 84 22.96 -8.70 20.46
C VAL A 84 22.68 -10.02 19.74
N GLY A 85 23.71 -10.78 19.40
CA GLY A 85 23.55 -12.04 18.67
C GLY A 85 22.75 -11.92 17.36
N ILE A 86 22.70 -10.75 16.70
CA ILE A 86 21.84 -10.50 15.51
C ILE A 86 22.07 -11.57 14.43
N LYS A 87 23.34 -11.87 14.11
CA LYS A 87 23.68 -12.91 13.13
C LYS A 87 23.10 -14.28 13.51
N THR A 88 23.15 -14.62 14.80
CA THR A 88 22.59 -15.87 15.32
C THR A 88 21.06 -15.90 15.23
N ALA A 89 20.39 -14.79 15.57
CA ALA A 89 18.95 -14.66 15.42
C ALA A 89 18.52 -14.77 13.96
N MET A 90 19.18 -14.02 13.06
CA MET A 90 18.89 -14.05 11.62
C MET A 90 19.14 -15.43 11.01
N ARG A 91 20.19 -16.16 11.45
CA ARG A 91 20.43 -17.54 11.02
C ARG A 91 19.29 -18.50 11.39
N LYS A 92 18.61 -18.29 12.52
CA LYS A 92 17.43 -19.10 12.90
C LYS A 92 16.22 -18.76 12.04
N LEU A 93 16.05 -17.49 11.68
CA LEU A 93 14.94 -16.97 10.90
C LEU A 93 15.09 -17.18 9.38
N GLU A 94 16.30 -17.43 8.89
CA GLU A 94 16.61 -17.52 7.46
C GLU A 94 15.73 -18.51 6.67
N PRO A 95 15.45 -19.73 7.16
CA PRO A 95 14.62 -20.67 6.40
C PRO A 95 13.20 -20.16 6.19
N ASP A 96 12.62 -19.52 7.20
CA ASP A 96 11.28 -18.94 7.12
C ASP A 96 11.27 -17.66 6.30
N ALA A 97 12.34 -16.85 6.38
CA ALA A 97 12.49 -15.65 5.57
C ALA A 97 12.55 -16.00 4.07
N ARG A 98 13.28 -17.05 3.69
CA ARG A 98 13.30 -17.55 2.30
C ARG A 98 11.94 -17.98 1.81
N ARG A 99 11.15 -18.65 2.65
CA ARG A 99 9.78 -19.11 2.31
C ARG A 99 8.80 -17.96 2.05
N CYS A 100 9.11 -16.74 2.45
CA CYS A 100 8.28 -15.58 2.13
C CYS A 100 8.38 -15.14 0.66
N TYR A 101 9.43 -15.52 -0.06
CA TYR A 101 9.67 -15.09 -1.44
C TYR A 101 9.09 -16.08 -2.46
N SER A 102 8.51 -15.56 -3.54
CA SER A 102 7.95 -16.38 -4.63
C SER A 102 9.00 -17.15 -5.45
N ASP A 103 10.26 -16.71 -5.39
CA ASP A 103 11.37 -17.31 -6.13
C ASP A 103 12.28 -18.08 -5.18
N GLU A 104 12.90 -19.12 -5.71
CA GLU A 104 13.99 -19.83 -5.05
C GLU A 104 15.33 -19.14 -5.37
N PHE A 105 16.20 -19.03 -4.37
CA PHE A 105 17.52 -18.38 -4.47
C PHE A 105 18.63 -19.38 -4.14
N GLU A 106 18.72 -20.45 -4.93
CA GLU A 106 19.71 -21.53 -4.75
C GLU A 106 21.17 -21.05 -4.91
N ASP A 107 21.37 -19.97 -5.65
CA ASP A 107 22.67 -19.34 -5.89
C ASP A 107 23.19 -18.52 -4.70
N ILE A 108 22.33 -18.23 -3.72
CA ILE A 108 22.70 -17.49 -2.50
C ILE A 108 22.92 -18.49 -1.38
N SER A 109 24.14 -18.53 -0.82
CA SER A 109 24.42 -19.37 0.35
C SER A 109 23.64 -18.91 1.59
N THR A 110 23.44 -19.80 2.57
CA THR A 110 22.81 -19.42 3.85
C THR A 110 23.55 -18.27 4.54
N ASP A 111 24.87 -18.29 4.56
CA ASP A 111 25.66 -17.23 5.18
C ASP A 111 25.47 -15.90 4.44
N ASP A 112 25.51 -15.91 3.11
CA ASP A 112 25.28 -14.71 2.31
C ASP A 112 23.87 -14.16 2.50
N PHE A 113 22.86 -15.02 2.63
CA PHE A 113 21.47 -14.61 2.85
C PHE A 113 21.30 -13.99 4.24
N VAL A 114 21.87 -14.62 5.27
CA VAL A 114 21.90 -14.08 6.63
C VAL A 114 22.61 -12.72 6.67
N GLU A 115 23.75 -12.58 6.01
CA GLU A 115 24.45 -11.28 5.96
C GLU A 115 23.62 -10.19 5.31
N MET A 116 22.87 -10.52 4.25
CA MET A 116 21.93 -9.57 3.63
C MET A 116 20.80 -9.21 4.58
N MET A 117 20.15 -10.17 5.23
CA MET A 117 19.10 -9.89 6.22
C MET A 117 19.60 -8.96 7.33
N VAL A 118 20.81 -9.19 7.83
CA VAL A 118 21.43 -8.37 8.88
C VAL A 118 21.68 -6.95 8.37
N ARG A 119 22.38 -6.79 7.23
CA ARG A 119 22.74 -5.47 6.72
C ARG A 119 21.51 -4.65 6.32
N ASP A 120 20.60 -5.25 5.57
CA ASP A 120 19.40 -4.60 5.06
C ASP A 120 18.43 -4.28 6.21
N GLY A 121 18.23 -5.22 7.13
CA GLY A 121 17.33 -5.03 8.26
C GLY A 121 17.86 -4.02 9.29
N CYS A 122 19.16 -4.06 9.62
CA CYS A 122 19.78 -3.05 10.47
C CYS A 122 19.72 -1.66 9.82
N PHE A 123 19.97 -1.56 8.52
CA PHE A 123 19.85 -0.28 7.81
C PHE A 123 18.42 0.28 7.90
N ILE A 124 17.40 -0.52 7.60
CA ILE A 124 16.00 -0.08 7.66
C ILE A 124 15.64 0.36 9.08
N VAL A 125 15.85 -0.50 10.08
CA VAL A 125 15.47 -0.22 11.47
C VAL A 125 16.15 1.06 11.98
N GLU A 126 17.45 1.20 11.75
CA GLU A 126 18.21 2.36 12.19
C GLU A 126 17.80 3.63 11.43
N LEU A 127 17.55 3.54 10.12
CA LEU A 127 17.05 4.67 9.33
C LEU A 127 15.71 5.20 9.84
N LEU A 128 14.78 4.29 10.16
CA LEU A 128 13.46 4.64 10.70
C LEU A 128 13.57 5.36 12.06
N LYS A 129 14.40 4.84 12.97
CA LYS A 129 14.63 5.44 14.30
C LYS A 129 15.21 6.85 14.18
N LEU A 130 16.28 7.00 13.42
CA LEU A 130 16.91 8.30 13.21
C LEU A 130 15.99 9.32 12.54
N SER A 131 15.21 8.89 11.55
CA SER A 131 14.27 9.79 10.88
C SER A 131 13.21 10.30 11.86
N TYR A 132 12.77 9.46 12.79
CA TYR A 132 11.82 9.86 13.83
C TYR A 132 12.46 10.83 14.82
N GLU A 133 13.64 10.49 15.35
CA GLU A 133 14.40 11.35 16.27
C GLU A 133 14.66 12.73 15.66
N SER A 134 15.10 12.78 14.40
CA SER A 134 15.37 14.04 13.69
C SER A 134 14.12 14.90 13.46
N ASN A 135 12.92 14.32 13.45
CA ASN A 135 11.67 15.05 13.26
C ASN A 135 11.05 15.51 14.59
N GLN A 136 11.44 14.91 15.72
CA GLN A 136 10.95 15.25 17.07
C GLN A 136 11.81 16.31 17.76
N ASP A 137 13.01 16.58 17.26
CA ASP A 137 13.92 17.53 17.89
C ASP A 137 13.50 18.99 17.62
N GLU A 138 12.69 19.54 18.53
CA GLU A 138 12.28 20.95 18.55
C GLU A 138 13.46 21.92 18.78
N GLU A 139 14.59 21.41 19.28
CA GLU A 139 15.77 22.19 19.70
C GLU A 139 16.85 22.25 18.61
N GLY A 140 16.66 21.53 17.50
CA GLY A 140 17.47 21.65 16.29
C GLY A 140 18.87 21.04 16.39
N GLN A 141 19.11 20.10 17.29
CA GLN A 141 20.29 19.22 17.26
C GLN A 141 20.10 18.16 16.16
N PHE A 142 20.12 18.64 14.92
CA PHE A 142 20.07 17.81 13.71
C PHE A 142 21.04 16.63 13.85
N VAL A 143 20.54 15.40 13.70
CA VAL A 143 21.43 14.26 13.46
C VAL A 143 22.15 14.58 12.16
N GLU A 144 23.44 14.92 12.21
CA GLU A 144 24.29 15.22 11.05
C GLU A 144 24.52 13.96 10.20
N GLU A 145 23.45 13.41 9.66
CA GLU A 145 23.48 12.24 8.81
C GLU A 145 23.34 12.68 7.35
N PRO A 146 24.36 12.45 6.51
CA PRO A 146 24.34 12.86 5.11
C PRO A 146 23.11 12.35 4.32
N ILE A 147 22.51 11.25 4.78
CA ILE A 147 21.30 10.67 4.19
C ILE A 147 20.09 11.60 4.32
N PHE A 148 19.98 12.34 5.44
CA PHE A 148 18.91 13.30 5.70
C PHE A 148 19.23 14.69 5.13
N ALA A 149 20.51 15.07 5.06
CA ALA A 149 20.93 16.33 4.44
C ALA A 149 20.75 16.35 2.90
N THR A 150 20.77 15.17 2.27
CA THR A 150 20.68 15.05 0.80
C THR A 150 19.23 14.97 0.34
N ARG A 151 18.67 16.10 -0.13
CA ARG A 151 17.24 16.26 -0.47
C ARG A 151 16.61 15.15 -1.32
N TRP A 152 17.32 14.61 -2.31
CA TRP A 152 16.79 13.60 -3.22
C TRP A 152 16.82 12.17 -2.64
N MET A 153 17.63 11.94 -1.60
CA MET A 153 18.00 10.61 -1.14
C MET A 153 16.87 9.92 -0.38
N LEU A 154 16.27 10.60 0.61
CA LEU A 154 15.16 10.02 1.37
C LEU A 154 13.96 9.66 0.50
N PRO A 155 13.39 10.56 -0.34
CA PRO A 155 12.24 10.18 -1.17
C PRO A 155 12.55 8.99 -2.09
N SER A 156 13.77 8.91 -2.59
CA SER A 156 14.20 7.79 -3.44
C SER A 156 14.33 6.48 -2.67
N ILE A 157 14.85 6.52 -1.43
CA ILE A 157 14.93 5.37 -0.54
C ILE A 157 13.53 4.91 -0.14
N THR A 158 12.69 5.83 0.36
CA THR A 158 11.31 5.50 0.78
C THR A 158 10.53 4.85 -0.36
N ARG A 159 10.70 5.34 -1.60
CA ARG A 159 10.08 4.72 -2.77
C ARG A 159 10.58 3.30 -3.01
N ASP A 160 11.90 3.08 -2.94
CA ASP A 160 12.49 1.75 -3.10
C ASP A 160 12.05 0.80 -1.97
N LEU A 161 11.86 1.29 -0.74
CA LEU A 161 11.34 0.51 0.39
C LEU A 161 9.85 0.16 0.28
N LEU A 162 9.12 0.78 -0.65
CA LEU A 162 7.71 0.47 -0.95
C LEU A 162 7.55 -0.36 -2.24
N MET A 163 8.63 -0.89 -2.82
CA MET A 163 8.53 -1.80 -3.97
C MET A 163 8.31 -3.23 -3.54
N LEU A 164 7.39 -3.94 -4.20
CA LEU A 164 7.03 -5.33 -3.86
C LEU A 164 8.24 -6.28 -3.92
N GLU A 165 9.12 -6.10 -4.91
CA GLU A 165 10.32 -6.92 -5.07
C GLU A 165 11.50 -6.48 -4.20
N ASN A 166 11.36 -5.43 -3.40
CA ASN A 166 12.46 -4.84 -2.64
C ASN A 166 12.16 -4.82 -1.14
N GLN A 167 11.79 -5.99 -0.60
CA GLN A 167 11.31 -6.15 0.76
C GLN A 167 12.14 -7.17 1.55
N LEU A 168 12.17 -6.97 2.87
CA LEU A 168 12.40 -8.02 3.85
C LEU A 168 11.09 -8.39 4.55
N PRO A 169 10.92 -9.63 5.03
CA PRO A 169 9.78 -9.99 5.86
C PRO A 169 9.73 -9.15 7.14
N MET A 170 8.53 -8.74 7.56
CA MET A 170 8.36 -7.85 8.71
C MET A 170 8.88 -8.46 10.01
N PHE A 171 8.74 -9.77 10.20
CA PHE A 171 9.24 -10.45 11.39
C PHE A 171 10.78 -10.36 11.51
N VAL A 172 11.50 -10.27 10.38
CA VAL A 172 12.96 -10.06 10.36
C VAL A 172 13.28 -8.66 10.88
N LEU A 173 12.55 -7.65 10.41
CA LEU A 173 12.70 -6.26 10.86
C LEU A 173 12.31 -6.12 12.34
N GLN A 174 11.24 -6.79 12.77
CA GLN A 174 10.76 -6.77 14.14
C GLN A 174 11.78 -7.42 15.09
N GLU A 175 12.36 -8.55 14.72
CA GLU A 175 13.39 -9.21 15.53
C GLU A 175 14.63 -8.32 15.65
N ILE A 176 15.09 -7.72 14.56
CA ILE A 176 16.22 -6.76 14.60
C ILE A 176 15.86 -5.56 15.47
N TYR A 177 14.65 -5.01 15.36
CA TYR A 177 14.18 -3.89 16.16
C TYR A 177 14.20 -4.24 17.66
N ASN A 178 13.65 -5.38 18.06
CA ASN A 178 13.63 -5.86 19.45
C ASN A 178 15.05 -6.05 20.00
N LEU A 179 15.95 -6.55 19.17
CA LEU A 179 17.34 -6.78 19.53
C LEU A 179 18.15 -5.48 19.65
N THR A 180 17.71 -4.38 19.04
CA THR A 180 18.47 -3.12 18.91
C THR A 180 17.78 -1.93 19.60
N THR A 181 16.68 -2.19 20.31
CA THR A 181 15.88 -1.18 20.99
C THR A 181 15.55 -1.66 22.39
N PHE A 182 15.92 -0.85 23.40
CA PHE A 182 15.89 -1.28 24.81
C PHE A 182 15.08 -0.36 25.71
N ASP A 183 14.61 0.76 25.16
CA ASP A 183 13.75 1.67 25.90
C ASP A 183 12.36 1.06 26.04
N THR A 184 11.83 1.06 27.27
CA THR A 184 10.48 0.58 27.57
C THR A 184 9.40 1.47 26.95
N ASP A 185 9.72 2.74 26.70
CA ASP A 185 8.83 3.73 26.08
C ASP A 185 9.14 3.91 24.58
N ALA A 186 9.88 2.97 23.97
CA ALA A 186 10.25 3.04 22.57
C ALA A 186 9.03 3.05 21.64
N VAL A 187 9.11 3.90 20.60
CA VAL A 187 8.07 4.00 19.58
C VAL A 187 8.02 2.73 18.73
N PRO A 188 6.85 2.05 18.62
CA PRO A 188 6.74 0.79 17.90
C PRO A 188 7.22 0.86 16.44
N LEU A 189 7.80 -0.24 15.94
CA LEU A 189 8.33 -0.32 14.57
C LEU A 189 7.31 0.07 13.50
N ASN A 190 6.06 -0.39 13.61
CA ASN A 190 5.00 -0.05 12.65
C ASN A 190 4.77 1.47 12.60
N LYS A 191 4.74 2.14 13.77
CA LYS A 191 4.58 3.59 13.86
C LYS A 191 5.75 4.33 13.22
N LEU A 192 6.98 3.89 13.49
CA LEU A 192 8.17 4.48 12.85
C LEU A 192 8.13 4.33 11.32
N ALA A 193 7.75 3.15 10.82
CA ALA A 193 7.65 2.87 9.39
C ALA A 193 6.57 3.72 8.72
N LEU A 194 5.37 3.82 9.31
CA LEU A 194 4.28 4.64 8.76
C LEU A 194 4.69 6.11 8.67
N LEU A 195 5.21 6.69 9.76
CA LEU A 195 5.68 8.08 9.77
C LEU A 195 6.76 8.34 8.73
N PHE A 196 7.70 7.41 8.55
CA PHE A 196 8.74 7.53 7.53
C PHE A 196 8.17 7.51 6.08
N MET A 197 7.08 6.79 5.85
CA MET A 197 6.46 6.63 4.54
C MET A 197 5.39 7.70 4.24
N GLU A 198 4.93 8.43 5.25
CA GLU A 198 3.90 9.46 5.15
C GLU A 198 4.10 10.44 3.97
N PRO A 199 5.32 10.95 3.68
CA PRO A 199 5.51 11.91 2.59
C PRO A 199 5.16 11.38 1.18
N LEU A 200 5.19 10.05 1.00
CA LEU A 200 4.80 9.39 -0.25
C LEU A 200 3.31 9.01 -0.28
N SER A 201 2.56 9.25 0.80
CA SER A 201 1.12 9.04 0.79
C SER A 201 0.45 9.93 -0.26
N PRO A 202 -0.37 9.37 -1.16
CA PRO A 202 -1.03 10.14 -2.20
C PRO A 202 -2.15 11.05 -1.66
N GLN A 203 -2.37 11.07 -0.35
CA GLN A 203 -3.34 11.96 0.30
C GLN A 203 -2.70 13.24 0.87
N LYS A 204 -1.36 13.29 0.94
CA LYS A 204 -0.55 14.42 1.47
C LYS A 204 -1.03 14.98 2.82
N GLY A 205 -1.67 14.14 3.64
CA GLY A 205 -2.20 14.47 4.96
C GLY A 205 -1.56 13.63 6.06
N GLN A 206 -1.73 14.04 7.30
CA GLN A 206 -1.23 13.31 8.46
C GLN A 206 -2.01 12.01 8.66
N TYR A 207 -1.33 10.93 9.05
CA TYR A 207 -2.02 9.74 9.53
C TYR A 207 -2.88 10.07 10.75
N ASP A 208 -4.05 9.44 10.82
CA ASP A 208 -4.85 9.44 12.05
C ASP A 208 -4.05 8.72 13.15
N GLU A 209 -4.16 9.21 14.40
CA GLU A 209 -3.51 8.62 15.57
C GLU A 209 -3.87 7.13 15.70
N THR A 210 -5.11 6.76 15.37
CA THR A 210 -5.57 5.36 15.40
C THR A 210 -4.79 4.46 14.44
N LYS A 211 -4.35 4.97 13.28
CA LYS A 211 -3.53 4.22 12.32
C LYS A 211 -2.09 4.11 12.78
N LEU A 212 -1.58 5.12 13.47
CA LEU A 212 -0.23 5.11 14.04
C LEU A 212 -0.10 4.15 15.24
N GLU A 213 -1.20 3.76 15.85
CA GLU A 213 -1.27 2.74 16.91
C GLU A 213 -1.47 1.31 16.37
N ASP A 214 -1.21 1.07 15.08
CA ASP A 214 -1.33 -0.25 14.47
C ASP A 214 -0.49 -1.31 15.21
N LYS A 215 -1.18 -2.35 15.68
CA LYS A 215 -0.61 -3.56 16.31
C LYS A 215 -0.77 -4.79 15.43
N GLY A 216 -1.09 -4.57 14.14
CA GLY A 216 -1.29 -5.64 13.18
C GLY A 216 0.00 -6.38 12.85
N GLU A 217 -0.15 -7.68 12.58
CA GLU A 217 0.91 -8.48 11.97
C GLU A 217 0.85 -8.29 10.45
N HIS A 218 1.90 -7.68 9.89
CA HIS A 218 2.04 -7.45 8.45
C HIS A 218 3.17 -8.30 7.89
N HIS A 219 3.10 -8.65 6.62
CA HIS A 219 4.12 -9.50 6.01
C HIS A 219 5.43 -8.77 5.70
N HIS A 220 5.36 -7.49 5.34
CA HIS A 220 6.48 -6.62 4.99
C HIS A 220 6.04 -5.14 4.98
N LEU A 221 6.95 -4.21 4.71
CA LEU A 221 6.70 -2.76 4.77
C LEU A 221 5.59 -2.30 3.79
N LEU A 222 5.62 -2.76 2.54
CA LEU A 222 4.54 -2.45 1.59
C LEU A 222 3.16 -2.96 2.05
N ALA A 223 3.09 -4.11 2.73
CA ALA A 223 1.83 -4.63 3.27
C ALA A 223 1.30 -3.77 4.43
N LEU A 224 2.19 -3.31 5.32
CA LEU A 224 1.85 -2.33 6.37
C LEU A 224 1.33 -1.03 5.76
N PHE A 225 2.02 -0.50 4.73
CA PHE A 225 1.60 0.73 4.06
C PHE A 225 0.26 0.56 3.33
N HIS A 226 0.03 -0.59 2.70
CA HIS A 226 -1.26 -0.95 2.11
C HIS A 226 -2.38 -0.96 3.16
N ALA A 227 -2.15 -1.61 4.31
CA ALA A 227 -3.11 -1.66 5.40
C ALA A 227 -3.46 -0.27 5.95
N SER A 228 -2.53 0.69 5.87
CA SER A 228 -2.77 2.08 6.29
C SER A 228 -3.88 2.79 5.50
N PHE A 229 -4.26 2.32 4.31
CA PHE A 229 -5.38 2.88 3.55
C PHE A 229 -6.75 2.33 3.98
N ILE A 230 -6.78 1.22 4.69
CA ILE A 230 -8.02 0.55 5.09
C ILE A 230 -8.68 1.37 6.21
N PRO A 231 -9.95 1.80 6.04
CA PRO A 231 -10.70 2.46 7.10
C PRO A 231 -10.91 1.52 8.30
N SER A 232 -10.75 2.03 9.53
CA SER A 232 -10.83 1.24 10.77
C SER A 232 -12.20 0.60 11.03
N ASP A 233 -13.25 1.12 10.38
CA ASP A 233 -14.62 0.63 10.39
C ASP A 233 -14.87 -0.51 9.37
N ILE A 234 -14.01 -0.65 8.37
CA ILE A 234 -14.01 -1.80 7.45
C ILE A 234 -13.20 -2.91 8.12
N GLN A 235 -13.86 -3.68 9.01
CA GLN A 235 -13.29 -4.95 9.42
C GLN A 235 -13.28 -5.88 8.20
N PRO A 236 -12.12 -6.42 7.80
CA PRO A 236 -12.09 -7.47 6.81
C PRO A 236 -12.94 -8.60 7.38
N LEU A 237 -14.06 -8.91 6.74
CA LEU A 237 -14.63 -10.24 6.87
C LEU A 237 -13.56 -11.18 6.29
N ARG A 238 -12.61 -11.63 7.12
CA ARG A 238 -11.77 -12.78 6.83
C ARG A 238 -12.72 -13.97 6.80
N MET A 239 -13.52 -14.07 5.75
CA MET A 239 -14.20 -15.31 5.45
C MET A 239 -13.10 -16.30 5.18
N ASP A 240 -13.07 -17.36 5.99
CA ASP A 240 -12.27 -18.55 5.78
C ASP A 240 -12.69 -19.15 4.43
N ARG A 241 -12.12 -18.64 3.33
CA ARG A 241 -12.46 -19.07 1.97
C ARG A 241 -11.27 -19.84 1.43
N GLY A 242 -11.46 -21.15 1.30
CA GLY A 242 -10.60 -21.99 0.47
C GLY A 242 -10.49 -21.39 -0.94
N ALA A 243 -9.31 -21.58 -1.55
CA ALA A 243 -8.95 -21.03 -2.85
C ALA A 243 -10.11 -21.13 -3.86
N ARG A 244 -10.77 -19.99 -4.12
CA ARG A 244 -11.70 -19.87 -5.24
C ARG A 244 -10.85 -19.59 -6.47
N TRP A 245 -10.91 -20.48 -7.44
CA TRP A 245 -10.35 -20.24 -8.75
C TRP A 245 -11.12 -19.06 -9.36
N ASN A 246 -10.44 -17.94 -9.59
CA ASN A 246 -11.01 -16.84 -10.37
C ASN A 246 -11.50 -17.42 -11.70
N ARG A 247 -12.77 -17.20 -12.05
CA ARG A 247 -13.15 -17.36 -13.45
C ARG A 247 -12.33 -16.30 -14.20
N GLU A 248 -11.51 -16.71 -15.15
CA GLU A 248 -10.64 -15.83 -15.95
C GLU A 248 -11.47 -14.88 -16.83
N ASP A 249 -12.19 -13.95 -16.22
CA ASP A 249 -12.78 -12.83 -16.91
C ASP A 249 -11.70 -11.77 -17.03
N HIS A 250 -10.93 -11.81 -18.13
CA HIS A 250 -10.01 -10.74 -18.48
C HIS A 250 -10.80 -9.42 -18.52
N PHE A 251 -10.33 -8.42 -17.77
CA PHE A 251 -11.05 -7.16 -17.60
C PHE A 251 -11.07 -6.35 -18.91
N PRO A 252 -12.24 -6.07 -19.52
CA PRO A 252 -12.34 -5.00 -20.48
C PRO A 252 -12.33 -3.69 -19.68
N GLY A 253 -11.20 -2.97 -19.72
CA GLY A 253 -11.08 -1.62 -19.14
C GLY A 253 -12.34 -0.78 -19.35
N LYS A 254 -12.97 -0.32 -18.24
CA LYS A 254 -14.23 0.46 -18.12
C LYS A 254 -15.48 -0.41 -17.99
N LEU A 255 -16.36 -0.13 -16.99
CA LEU A 255 -17.81 -0.51 -16.95
C LEU A 255 -18.49 -0.37 -15.57
N TRP A 256 -17.77 -0.03 -14.48
CA TRP A 256 -18.41 0.03 -13.15
C TRP A 256 -19.43 1.15 -13.04
N VAL A 257 -19.06 2.35 -13.50
CA VAL A 257 -19.92 3.53 -13.57
C VAL A 257 -19.64 4.28 -14.87
N HIS A 258 -20.51 5.25 -15.20
CA HIS A 258 -20.25 6.16 -16.32
C HIS A 258 -19.12 7.15 -16.01
N GLU A 259 -18.53 7.68 -17.07
CA GLU A 259 -17.49 8.71 -17.04
C GLU A 259 -17.99 10.03 -16.40
N ALA A 260 -17.09 10.81 -15.78
CA ALA A 260 -17.44 11.93 -14.90
C ALA A 260 -18.33 12.99 -15.58
N LYS A 261 -18.07 13.32 -16.84
CA LYS A 261 -18.89 14.25 -17.65
C LYS A 261 -20.31 13.77 -17.83
N ARG A 262 -20.54 12.46 -17.94
CA ARG A 262 -21.87 11.85 -18.08
C ARG A 262 -22.57 11.76 -16.74
N LEU A 263 -21.87 11.39 -15.66
CA LEU A 263 -22.41 11.44 -14.29
C LEU A 263 -22.85 12.86 -13.92
N ARG A 264 -22.05 13.87 -14.27
CA ARG A 264 -22.39 15.29 -14.06
C ARG A 264 -23.66 15.69 -14.81
N ARG A 265 -23.80 15.30 -16.08
CA ARG A 265 -25.02 15.54 -16.89
C ARG A 265 -26.24 14.79 -16.34
N ALA A 266 -26.04 13.63 -15.72
CA ALA A 266 -27.06 12.84 -15.05
C ALA A 266 -27.55 13.46 -13.72
N GLY A 267 -26.92 14.55 -13.27
CA GLY A 267 -27.28 15.31 -12.07
C GLY A 267 -26.46 14.97 -10.83
N ILE A 268 -25.39 14.18 -10.97
CA ILE A 268 -24.46 13.87 -9.88
C ILE A 268 -23.48 15.04 -9.70
N ARG A 269 -23.23 15.42 -8.45
CA ARG A 269 -22.28 16.48 -8.08
C ARG A 269 -21.06 15.84 -7.44
N PHE A 270 -19.89 16.16 -7.96
CA PHE A 270 -18.61 15.72 -7.41
C PHE A 270 -18.19 16.65 -6.27
N LYS A 271 -17.68 16.07 -5.18
CA LYS A 271 -17.12 16.79 -4.05
C LYS A 271 -15.89 16.04 -3.51
N TYR A 272 -14.94 16.77 -2.95
CA TYR A 272 -13.87 16.14 -2.18
C TYR A 272 -14.42 15.54 -0.87
N ASN A 273 -13.79 14.47 -0.39
CA ASN A 273 -14.02 13.91 0.94
C ASN A 273 -12.72 13.96 1.76
N PRO A 274 -12.70 14.53 2.97
CA PRO A 274 -11.54 14.36 3.84
C PRO A 274 -11.44 12.92 4.35
N GLY A 275 -10.22 12.48 4.69
CA GLY A 275 -9.98 11.17 5.31
C GLY A 275 -9.25 10.20 4.39
N SER A 276 -9.44 8.88 4.61
CA SER A 276 -8.71 7.80 3.93
C SER A 276 -8.98 7.73 2.43
N LEU A 277 -8.02 7.19 1.64
CA LEU A 277 -8.09 7.13 0.17
C LEU A 277 -9.31 6.35 -0.32
N LEU A 278 -9.76 5.41 0.51
CA LEU A 278 -10.87 4.51 0.24
C LEU A 278 -12.23 5.05 0.74
N ASN A 279 -12.28 6.26 1.32
CA ASN A 279 -13.53 6.81 1.84
C ASN A 279 -14.41 7.45 0.74
N ILE A 280 -15.00 6.62 -0.10
CA ILE A 280 -15.88 7.06 -1.20
C ILE A 280 -17.34 6.91 -0.78
N GLU A 281 -18.09 8.01 -0.87
CA GLU A 281 -19.49 8.06 -0.45
C GLU A 281 -20.38 8.55 -1.59
N PHE A 282 -21.55 7.93 -1.73
CA PHE A 282 -22.60 8.44 -2.60
C PHE A 282 -23.89 8.63 -1.82
N SER A 283 -24.33 9.89 -1.68
CA SER A 283 -25.61 10.20 -1.04
C SER A 283 -26.20 11.49 -1.60
N ASN A 284 -27.52 11.58 -1.71
CA ASN A 284 -28.21 12.80 -2.15
C ASN A 284 -27.70 13.40 -3.48
N ARG A 285 -27.31 12.53 -4.43
CA ARG A 285 -26.70 12.89 -5.72
C ARG A 285 -25.32 13.55 -5.60
N GLU A 286 -24.68 13.45 -4.44
CA GLU A 286 -23.32 13.89 -4.21
C GLU A 286 -22.42 12.66 -4.16
N LEU A 287 -21.44 12.62 -5.05
CA LEU A 287 -20.38 11.62 -5.06
C LEU A 287 -19.16 12.29 -4.43
N LYS A 288 -18.86 11.91 -3.19
CA LYS A 288 -17.70 12.40 -2.45
C LYS A 288 -16.54 11.44 -2.63
N ILE A 289 -15.41 11.94 -3.12
CA ILE A 289 -14.21 11.14 -3.37
C ILE A 289 -13.02 11.81 -2.66
N PRO A 290 -12.15 11.07 -1.96
CA PRO A 290 -10.96 11.62 -1.36
C PRO A 290 -10.02 12.27 -2.38
N THR A 291 -9.33 13.33 -1.96
CA THR A 291 -8.34 13.99 -2.82
C THR A 291 -7.16 13.06 -3.09
N LEU A 292 -6.84 12.90 -4.36
CA LEU A 292 -5.67 12.19 -4.87
C LEU A 292 -4.64 13.19 -5.38
N PHE A 293 -3.49 13.24 -4.71
CA PHE A 293 -2.33 14.01 -5.12
C PHE A 293 -1.45 13.15 -6.03
N ILE A 294 -1.26 13.62 -7.25
CA ILE A 294 -0.49 12.92 -8.29
C ILE A 294 0.85 13.63 -8.49
N ASP A 295 1.92 12.91 -8.18
CA ASP A 295 3.30 13.30 -8.43
C ASP A 295 4.05 12.17 -9.16
N GLU A 296 5.36 12.36 -9.37
CA GLU A 296 6.22 11.38 -10.05
C GLU A 296 6.31 10.01 -9.34
N TRP A 297 5.89 9.93 -8.07
CA TRP A 297 5.95 8.73 -7.24
C TRP A 297 4.60 8.00 -7.17
N THR A 298 3.48 8.71 -7.32
CA THR A 298 2.13 8.15 -7.23
C THR A 298 1.93 6.97 -8.19
N GLY A 299 2.38 7.08 -9.44
CA GLY A 299 2.25 6.02 -10.43
C GLY A 299 2.98 4.72 -10.03
N PRO A 300 4.31 4.74 -9.82
CA PRO A 300 5.07 3.60 -9.33
C PRO A 300 4.52 3.01 -8.02
N LEU A 301 4.08 3.85 -7.08
CA LEU A 301 3.52 3.39 -5.80
C LEU A 301 2.22 2.60 -6.00
N LEU A 302 1.25 3.16 -6.73
CA LEU A 302 -0.02 2.47 -7.01
C LEU A 302 0.21 1.16 -7.76
N ARG A 303 1.17 1.10 -8.68
CA ARG A 303 1.54 -0.13 -9.39
C ARG A 303 2.11 -1.23 -8.49
N ASN A 304 2.87 -0.87 -7.46
CA ASN A 304 3.38 -1.83 -6.48
C ASN A 304 2.29 -2.32 -5.54
N LEU A 305 1.39 -1.43 -5.09
CA LEU A 305 0.22 -1.80 -4.31
C LEU A 305 -0.73 -2.73 -5.10
N LEU A 306 -0.98 -2.41 -6.37
CA LEU A 306 -1.78 -3.26 -7.26
C LEU A 306 -1.11 -4.62 -7.48
N ALA A 307 0.19 -4.65 -7.78
CA ALA A 307 0.90 -5.92 -7.93
C ALA A 307 0.84 -6.77 -6.65
N TYR A 308 0.92 -6.15 -5.48
CA TYR A 308 0.78 -6.83 -4.18
C TYR A 308 -0.60 -7.47 -4.05
N GLU A 309 -1.69 -6.74 -4.31
CA GLU A 309 -3.05 -7.28 -4.27
C GLU A 309 -3.30 -8.38 -5.32
N GLN A 310 -2.75 -8.23 -6.51
CA GLN A 310 -2.93 -9.21 -7.60
C GLN A 310 -2.18 -10.52 -7.36
N CYS A 311 -1.04 -10.46 -6.67
CA CYS A 311 -0.22 -11.66 -6.41
C CYS A 311 -0.57 -12.35 -5.08
N ASN A 312 -1.02 -11.59 -4.07
CA ASN A 312 -1.23 -12.10 -2.73
C ASN A 312 -2.71 -12.40 -2.47
N SER A 313 -3.06 -13.69 -2.35
CA SER A 313 -4.43 -14.12 -2.04
C SER A 313 -4.97 -13.64 -0.69
N PHE A 314 -4.11 -13.19 0.22
CA PHE A 314 -4.51 -12.63 1.52
C PHE A 314 -4.74 -11.12 1.48
N ALA A 315 -4.30 -10.45 0.43
CA ALA A 315 -4.53 -9.03 0.24
C ALA A 315 -5.92 -8.83 -0.37
N LEU A 316 -6.75 -8.06 0.31
CA LEU A 316 -8.05 -7.65 -0.24
C LEU A 316 -7.83 -6.62 -1.36
N PRO A 317 -8.71 -6.60 -2.39
CA PRO A 317 -8.50 -5.85 -3.63
C PRO A 317 -8.87 -4.35 -3.49
N TYR A 318 -8.49 -3.69 -2.39
CA TYR A 318 -8.90 -2.32 -2.12
C TYR A 318 -8.39 -1.31 -3.15
N ILE A 319 -7.10 -1.31 -3.42
CA ILE A 319 -6.43 -0.43 -4.40
C ILE A 319 -6.82 -0.84 -5.82
N THR A 320 -7.06 -2.14 -6.06
CA THR A 320 -7.60 -2.68 -7.31
C THR A 320 -8.98 -2.10 -7.58
N CYS A 321 -9.91 -2.17 -6.62
CA CYS A 321 -11.24 -1.59 -6.74
C CYS A 321 -11.17 -0.07 -6.92
N TYR A 322 -10.30 0.61 -6.17
CA TYR A 322 -10.10 2.05 -6.31
C TYR A 322 -9.60 2.43 -7.72
N ALA A 323 -8.61 1.71 -8.24
CA ALA A 323 -8.05 1.94 -9.58
C ALA A 323 -9.10 1.69 -10.68
N ILE A 324 -9.91 0.65 -10.55
CA ILE A 324 -10.99 0.36 -11.51
C ILE A 324 -12.07 1.45 -11.48
N PHE A 325 -12.45 1.92 -10.28
CA PHE A 325 -13.39 3.01 -10.12
C PHE A 325 -12.85 4.31 -10.74
N LEU A 326 -11.60 4.67 -10.47
CA LEU A 326 -10.95 5.86 -11.03
C LEU A 326 -10.87 5.80 -12.56
N ASN A 327 -10.49 4.65 -13.12
CA ASN A 327 -10.47 4.39 -14.56
C ASN A 327 -11.87 4.43 -15.20
N SER A 328 -12.93 4.15 -14.44
CA SER A 328 -14.30 4.25 -14.96
C SER A 328 -14.77 5.70 -15.06
N ILE A 329 -14.37 6.57 -14.14
CA ILE A 329 -14.80 7.97 -14.12
C ILE A 329 -13.90 8.89 -14.95
N VAL A 330 -12.65 8.53 -15.22
CA VAL A 330 -11.70 9.30 -16.04
C VAL A 330 -11.51 8.64 -17.41
N GLU A 331 -12.12 9.20 -18.45
CA GLU A 331 -11.90 8.75 -19.82
C GLU A 331 -11.09 9.75 -20.65
N ASP A 332 -11.35 11.04 -20.50
CA ASP A 332 -10.67 12.10 -21.24
C ASP A 332 -10.41 13.35 -20.38
N LEU A 333 -9.79 14.37 -21.00
CA LEU A 333 -9.44 15.63 -20.34
C LEU A 333 -10.65 16.37 -19.74
N LYS A 334 -11.87 16.18 -20.27
CA LYS A 334 -13.07 16.83 -19.71
C LYS A 334 -13.48 16.16 -18.41
N ASP A 335 -13.26 14.86 -18.29
CA ASP A 335 -13.49 14.15 -17.04
C ASP A 335 -12.48 14.59 -15.97
N MET A 336 -11.21 14.74 -16.35
CA MET A 336 -10.17 15.31 -15.48
C MET A 336 -10.51 16.71 -14.98
N GLU A 337 -10.91 17.62 -15.89
CA GLU A 337 -11.29 18.98 -15.55
C GLU A 337 -12.41 19.02 -14.49
N ILE A 338 -13.37 18.09 -14.55
CA ILE A 338 -14.46 17.99 -13.56
C ILE A 338 -13.91 17.60 -12.19
N LEU A 339 -13.02 16.62 -12.14
CA LEU A 339 -12.47 16.10 -10.89
C LEU A 339 -11.49 17.09 -10.25
N GLN A 340 -10.68 17.78 -11.05
CA GLN A 340 -9.81 18.87 -10.59
C GLN A 340 -10.63 20.03 -10.00
N ASN A 341 -11.67 20.49 -10.71
CA ASN A 341 -12.56 21.53 -10.21
C ASN A 341 -13.31 21.15 -8.93
N ALA A 342 -13.54 19.85 -8.69
CA ALA A 342 -14.14 19.33 -7.48
C ALA A 342 -13.14 19.13 -6.32
N GLY A 343 -11.85 19.37 -6.55
CA GLY A 343 -10.77 19.13 -5.58
C GLY A 343 -10.45 17.66 -5.35
N ILE A 344 -10.85 16.77 -6.27
CA ILE A 344 -10.67 15.32 -6.15
C ILE A 344 -9.31 14.88 -6.71
N ILE A 345 -8.85 15.50 -7.80
CA ILE A 345 -7.51 15.25 -8.33
C ILE A 345 -6.72 16.54 -8.26
N TYR A 346 -5.53 16.46 -7.66
CA TYR A 346 -4.53 17.50 -7.68
C TYR A 346 -3.25 16.92 -8.28
N GLN A 347 -2.68 17.57 -9.28
CA GLN A 347 -1.43 17.12 -9.89
C GLN A 347 -0.32 18.13 -9.68
N SER A 348 0.88 17.61 -9.49
CA SER A 348 2.14 18.36 -9.54
C SER A 348 2.87 18.21 -10.87
N VAL A 349 2.35 17.34 -11.75
CA VAL A 349 2.87 17.07 -13.10
C VAL A 349 2.22 18.03 -14.09
N ASP A 350 3.00 18.52 -15.05
CA ASP A 350 2.61 19.67 -15.89
C ASP A 350 1.56 19.34 -16.98
N GLU A 351 1.23 18.07 -17.22
CA GLU A 351 0.35 17.64 -18.34
C GLU A 351 -0.82 16.73 -17.89
N ASP A 352 -2.06 17.21 -18.05
CA ASP A 352 -3.28 16.44 -17.76
C ASP A 352 -3.36 15.12 -18.58
N GLU A 353 -2.79 15.11 -19.79
CA GLU A 353 -2.76 13.93 -20.67
C GLU A 353 -1.98 12.77 -20.03
N GLU A 354 -0.84 13.06 -19.39
CA GLU A 354 -0.04 12.04 -18.69
C GLU A 354 -0.81 11.42 -17.51
N VAL A 355 -1.63 12.21 -16.82
CA VAL A 355 -2.45 11.74 -15.70
C VAL A 355 -3.56 10.81 -16.19
N VAL A 356 -4.23 11.16 -17.29
CA VAL A 356 -5.23 10.28 -17.94
C VAL A 356 -4.59 8.97 -18.37
N ASP A 357 -3.42 9.03 -19.00
CA ASP A 357 -2.68 7.83 -19.44
C ASP A 357 -2.21 6.97 -18.27
N LEU A 358 -1.78 7.60 -17.17
CA LEU A 358 -1.45 6.90 -15.93
C LEU A 358 -2.67 6.14 -15.41
N ILE A 359 -3.80 6.82 -15.19
CA ILE A 359 -5.02 6.19 -14.65
C ILE A 359 -5.49 5.03 -15.54
N ASN A 360 -5.55 5.25 -16.85
CA ASN A 360 -5.95 4.21 -17.81
C ASN A 360 -4.99 3.01 -17.78
N SER A 361 -3.69 3.25 -17.62
CA SER A 361 -2.68 2.19 -17.60
C SER A 361 -2.54 1.45 -16.27
N LEU A 362 -3.14 1.92 -15.17
CA LEU A 362 -3.16 1.21 -13.89
C LEU A 362 -4.00 -0.08 -13.96
N THR A 363 -5.03 -0.12 -14.80
CA THR A 363 -5.96 -1.25 -14.89
C THR A 363 -5.66 -2.27 -15.99
N LYS A 364 -4.62 -2.01 -16.79
CA LYS A 364 -4.16 -2.96 -17.82
C LYS A 364 -3.64 -4.22 -17.13
N GLU A 365 -3.98 -5.39 -17.67
CA GLU A 365 -3.53 -6.70 -17.17
C GLU A 365 -3.97 -7.03 -15.72
N LEU A 366 -4.90 -6.27 -15.13
CA LEU A 366 -5.48 -6.65 -13.84
C LEU A 366 -6.52 -7.75 -14.02
N VAL A 367 -6.54 -8.69 -13.07
CA VAL A 367 -7.57 -9.72 -12.95
C VAL A 367 -8.49 -9.35 -11.80
N PHE A 368 -9.79 -9.27 -12.09
CA PHE A 368 -10.82 -8.99 -11.09
C PHE A 368 -12.15 -9.64 -11.49
N ASP A 369 -12.74 -10.44 -10.62
CA ASP A 369 -14.04 -11.06 -10.87
C ASP A 369 -15.16 -10.01 -10.75
N MET A 370 -15.68 -9.55 -11.88
CA MET A 370 -16.78 -8.58 -11.90
C MET A 370 -18.13 -9.17 -11.49
N HIS A 371 -18.27 -10.50 -11.42
CA HIS A 371 -19.51 -11.17 -11.05
C HIS A 371 -19.69 -11.31 -9.54
N ASP A 372 -18.58 -11.33 -8.77
CA ASP A 372 -18.59 -11.36 -7.31
C ASP A 372 -17.89 -10.11 -6.74
N MET A 373 -18.65 -9.03 -6.56
CA MET A 373 -18.18 -7.79 -5.93
C MET A 373 -18.18 -7.85 -4.39
N SER A 374 -18.31 -9.04 -3.76
CA SER A 374 -18.39 -9.13 -2.29
C SER A 374 -17.14 -8.62 -1.57
N ASP A 375 -15.97 -8.70 -2.22
CA ASP A 375 -14.69 -8.21 -1.69
C ASP A 375 -14.39 -6.75 -2.11
N CYS A 376 -15.31 -6.11 -2.83
CA CYS A 376 -15.17 -4.72 -3.28
C CYS A 376 -15.80 -3.76 -2.27
N PHE A 377 -14.96 -2.99 -1.57
CA PHE A 377 -15.40 -2.04 -0.55
C PHE A 377 -16.37 -0.94 -1.05
N ILE A 378 -16.36 -0.66 -2.36
CA ILE A 378 -17.18 0.37 -3.02
C ILE A 378 -18.38 -0.22 -3.78
N ALA A 379 -18.69 -1.52 -3.59
CA ALA A 379 -19.74 -2.20 -4.35
C ALA A 379 -21.12 -1.52 -4.18
N ASP A 380 -21.49 -1.16 -2.94
CA ASP A 380 -22.76 -0.53 -2.63
C ASP A 380 -22.88 0.85 -3.31
N GLN A 381 -21.83 1.65 -3.25
CA GLN A 381 -21.80 2.97 -3.88
C GLN A 381 -21.91 2.86 -5.41
N ILE A 382 -21.26 1.87 -6.03
CA ILE A 382 -21.39 1.60 -7.47
C ILE A 382 -22.83 1.24 -7.81
N GLU A 383 -23.47 0.37 -7.02
CA GLU A 383 -24.85 -0.04 -7.24
C GLU A 383 -25.80 1.17 -7.13
N ASP A 384 -25.62 2.01 -6.11
CA ASP A 384 -26.46 3.19 -5.89
C ASP A 384 -26.28 4.27 -6.96
N ILE A 385 -25.05 4.52 -7.42
CA ILE A 385 -24.77 5.42 -8.56
C ILE A 385 -25.51 4.93 -9.80
N ASN A 386 -25.43 3.64 -10.10
CA ASN A 386 -26.06 3.03 -11.26
C ASN A 386 -27.60 3.02 -11.16
N LYS A 387 -28.16 2.73 -9.98
CA LYS A 387 -29.60 2.84 -9.69
C LYS A 387 -30.09 4.28 -9.92
N PHE A 388 -29.36 5.27 -9.41
CA PHE A 388 -29.69 6.67 -9.62
C PHE A 388 -29.66 7.06 -11.11
N CYS A 389 -28.61 6.69 -11.85
CA CYS A 389 -28.49 7.00 -13.28
C CYS A 389 -29.62 6.37 -14.13
N LYS A 390 -30.17 5.23 -13.70
CA LYS A 390 -31.32 4.57 -14.36
C LYS A 390 -32.67 5.18 -13.99
N SER A 391 -32.74 5.98 -12.92
CA SER A 391 -33.97 6.60 -12.41
C SER A 391 -34.58 7.59 -13.40
N TRP A 392 -35.90 7.79 -13.29
CA TRP A 392 -36.61 8.79 -14.09
C TRP A 392 -36.10 10.21 -13.79
N GLN A 393 -35.77 10.49 -12.53
CA GLN A 393 -35.24 11.78 -12.11
C GLN A 393 -33.93 12.11 -12.85
N SER A 394 -32.99 11.17 -12.91
CA SER A 394 -31.72 11.36 -13.62
C SER A 394 -31.93 11.57 -15.12
N LYS A 395 -32.83 10.79 -15.75
CA LYS A 395 -33.18 10.95 -17.17
C LYS A 395 -33.77 12.33 -17.47
N CYS A 396 -34.64 12.85 -16.61
CA CYS A 396 -35.19 14.20 -16.74
C CYS A 396 -34.11 15.29 -16.63
N ILE A 397 -33.21 15.19 -15.64
CA ILE A 397 -32.10 16.13 -15.48
C ILE A 397 -31.19 16.11 -16.71
N TYR A 398 -30.87 14.91 -17.21
CA TYR A 398 -30.05 14.74 -18.40
C TYR A 398 -30.67 15.43 -19.61
N GLN A 399 -31.97 15.21 -19.88
CA GLN A 399 -32.67 15.83 -20.99
C GLN A 399 -32.73 17.36 -20.86
N LEU A 400 -32.99 17.88 -19.66
CA LEU A 400 -32.97 19.33 -19.40
C LEU A 400 -31.58 19.94 -19.64
N SER A 401 -30.51 19.25 -19.23
CA SER A 401 -29.14 19.69 -19.49
C SER A 401 -28.81 19.72 -20.99
N HIS A 402 -29.36 18.78 -21.75
CA HIS A 402 -29.21 18.71 -23.20
C HIS A 402 -29.94 19.88 -23.88
N CYS A 403 -31.18 20.15 -23.49
CA CYS A 403 -31.96 21.29 -23.99
C CYS A 403 -31.29 22.63 -23.67
N ALA A 404 -30.76 22.81 -22.46
CA ALA A 404 -30.05 24.03 -22.06
C ALA A 404 -28.80 24.29 -22.92
N ASN A 405 -28.03 23.24 -23.24
CA ASN A 405 -26.86 23.34 -24.11
C ASN A 405 -27.25 23.66 -25.57
N ILE A 406 -28.36 23.10 -26.07
CA ILE A 406 -28.86 23.45 -27.40
C ILE A 406 -29.27 24.92 -27.44
N LEU A 407 -30.01 25.39 -26.43
CA LEU A 407 -30.45 26.78 -26.34
C LEU A 407 -29.28 27.77 -26.23
N SER A 408 -28.22 27.43 -25.49
CA SER A 408 -27.02 28.27 -25.41
C SER A 408 -26.21 28.28 -26.72
N SER A 409 -26.21 27.18 -27.48
CA SER A 409 -25.56 27.12 -28.81
C SER A 409 -26.34 27.85 -29.92
N LEU A 410 -27.67 27.96 -29.78
CA LEU A 410 -28.55 28.65 -30.73
C LEU A 410 -28.66 30.16 -30.47
N LEU A 411 -28.21 30.62 -29.30
CA LEU A 411 -28.12 32.03 -28.93
C LEU A 411 -26.64 32.44 -28.78
N PRO A 412 -25.84 32.50 -29.87
CA PRO A 412 -24.57 33.21 -29.79
C PRO A 412 -24.91 34.68 -29.55
N PHE A 413 -24.63 35.18 -28.35
CA PHE A 413 -24.80 36.59 -28.02
C PHE A 413 -24.02 37.44 -29.04
N ARG A 414 -24.75 38.33 -29.71
CA ARG A 414 -24.28 39.42 -30.57
C ARG A 414 -23.61 40.51 -29.76
#